data_AF-A0A0D2TAF4-F1
#
_entry.id   AF-A0A0D2TAF4-F1
#
_cell.length_a   1.000
_cell.length_b   1.000
_cell.length_c   1.000
_cell.angle_alpha   90.00
_cell.angle_beta   90.00
_cell.angle_gamma   90.00
#
_symmetry.space_group_name_H-M   'P 1'
#
loop_
_entity.id
_entity.type
_entity.pdbx_description
1 polymer ?
#
loop_
_entity_poly.entity_id
_entity_poly.type
_entity_poly.pdbx_seq_one_letter_code
_entity_poly.pdbx_strand_id
1 'polypeptide(L)'
;MESQPQPQPQPRRPRGFAATAAAAAASVSPTGTPSGSAGASTASSGKGKREREKEKERTKLRERHRRAITSRMLAGLRQYGNFPLPARADMNDVLAALAREAGWTVEPDGTTYRHSPPPQHQQHLGAFPVRSGESPLTATSLQNCSVKATLDCQQPVVRIDDSLSPASLDSVVIAERDTRSEKYPSTSPINSVECLEADQLIQDVHSTEHDNDFTGTQYVPVYVKLSTGVINNFCQLADPDGVRQELSHMNSLNVDGVIVDCWWGIVECWNPQKYVWSGYRELFNYIREFKMKIQVVMAFHEYGRTDSADVLISLPNWILEIGKENQDIFFTDREGRRTTEFLSWGIDKERVLNGRTGVEVYFDFMRSFRTEFDDLFAEGLISAVEIGLGPSGELRYPSFSERMGWRYPGIGEFQCYDKYLQQHLQRAAKLRGHSFWARGPDNAGHYNSRPHETGFFCERGDYDSYYGRFFLHWYAQALMDHADNVLSLANLAFEETKIIVKIPAVYWWYKTSSHAAELTAGYYNPTNQDGYSPVFEVLKKHSVTVKFVCYGLQICSYENDEAFADPEGLSWQVSLSGVL
;
A
#
# COMPACT_ATOMS: atom_id res chain seq x y z
N MET A 1 -61.04 -31.85 35.34
CA MET A 1 -59.75 -32.48 35.02
C MET A 1 -58.67 -31.46 35.31
N GLU A 2 -57.77 -31.87 36.20
CA GLU A 2 -56.43 -31.37 36.55
C GLU A 2 -56.07 -29.87 36.50
N SER A 3 -55.84 -29.40 37.73
CA SER A 3 -54.87 -28.44 38.24
C SER A 3 -53.43 -28.57 37.71
N GLN A 4 -52.75 -27.44 37.48
CA GLN A 4 -51.66 -26.98 38.37
C GLN A 4 -51.29 -25.49 38.15
N PRO A 5 -50.70 -24.80 39.17
CA PRO A 5 -50.73 -23.35 39.35
C PRO A 5 -49.36 -22.64 39.33
N GLN A 6 -49.36 -21.30 39.26
CA GLN A 6 -48.27 -20.40 39.69
C GLN A 6 -48.34 -20.14 41.22
N PRO A 7 -47.23 -19.84 41.94
CA PRO A 7 -46.85 -18.42 42.18
C PRO A 7 -45.34 -18.09 42.49
N GLN A 8 -45.04 -16.78 42.55
CA GLN A 8 -43.79 -16.04 42.96
C GLN A 8 -43.51 -16.08 44.51
N PRO A 9 -42.66 -15.24 45.19
CA PRO A 9 -41.38 -14.51 44.94
C PRO A 9 -40.29 -14.58 46.09
N GLN A 10 -39.06 -14.07 45.81
CA GLN A 10 -37.89 -13.48 46.59
C GLN A 10 -37.72 -13.57 48.15
N PRO A 11 -36.46 -13.47 48.70
CA PRO A 11 -35.94 -12.16 49.16
C PRO A 11 -34.41 -11.89 49.00
N ARG A 12 -34.03 -10.63 49.28
CA ARG A 12 -32.74 -9.92 49.06
C ARG A 12 -31.64 -10.16 50.13
N ARG A 13 -30.37 -10.06 49.68
CA ARG A 13 -29.05 -9.62 50.26
C ARG A 13 -28.93 -9.28 51.78
N PRO A 14 -27.72 -9.49 52.38
CA PRO A 14 -26.78 -8.36 52.51
C PRO A 14 -25.25 -8.68 52.40
N ARG A 15 -24.49 -7.58 52.28
CA ARG A 15 -23.01 -7.46 52.22
C ARG A 15 -22.31 -7.95 53.50
N GLY A 16 -21.05 -8.41 53.38
CA GLY A 16 -20.14 -8.62 54.52
C GLY A 16 -18.66 -8.59 54.12
N PHE A 17 -17.92 -7.68 54.77
CA PHE A 17 -16.47 -7.46 54.73
C PHE A 17 -15.71 -8.45 55.64
N ALA A 18 -14.36 -8.40 55.57
CA ALA A 18 -13.34 -8.93 56.51
C ALA A 18 -12.88 -10.38 56.23
N ALA A 19 -11.61 -10.66 55.87
CA ALA A 19 -10.30 -10.47 56.53
C ALA A 19 -9.84 -11.68 57.36
N THR A 20 -8.63 -12.16 57.02
CA THR A 20 -7.61 -12.81 57.86
C THR A 20 -7.89 -14.16 58.57
N ALA A 21 -6.95 -15.09 58.36
CA ALA A 21 -6.22 -15.91 59.36
C ALA A 21 -6.25 -17.44 59.18
N ALA A 22 -5.17 -18.05 59.71
CA ALA A 22 -4.86 -19.48 59.91
C ALA A 22 -4.36 -20.23 58.66
N ALA A 23 -3.09 -20.65 58.50
CA ALA A 23 -2.04 -21.13 59.40
C ALA A 23 -2.42 -22.35 60.26
N ALA A 24 -1.60 -23.40 60.11
CA ALA A 24 -1.46 -24.63 60.89
C ALA A 24 -2.36 -25.82 60.54
N ALA A 25 -1.77 -26.82 59.86
CA ALA A 25 -1.82 -28.24 60.24
C ALA A 25 -1.00 -29.08 59.25
N ALA A 26 0.10 -29.70 59.71
CA ALA A 26 0.53 -31.06 59.37
C ALA A 26 1.99 -31.28 59.82
N SER A 27 2.14 -31.64 61.10
CA SER A 27 3.29 -32.34 61.64
C SER A 27 3.07 -33.84 61.50
N VAL A 28 3.94 -34.57 60.79
CA VAL A 28 4.40 -35.93 61.18
C VAL A 28 5.74 -36.19 60.47
N SER A 29 6.81 -36.32 61.25
CA SER A 29 8.10 -36.90 60.85
C SER A 29 8.05 -38.45 60.97
N PRO A 30 8.99 -39.17 60.35
CA PRO A 30 10.05 -39.71 61.21
C PRO A 30 11.48 -39.61 60.64
N THR A 31 12.36 -39.23 61.56
CA THR A 31 13.78 -39.55 61.79
C THR A 31 14.57 -40.44 60.83
N GLY A 32 15.76 -39.96 60.44
CA GLY A 32 16.94 -40.73 60.01
C GLY A 32 18.09 -39.83 59.52
N THR A 33 19.07 -39.54 60.38
CA THR A 33 20.30 -38.72 60.17
C THR A 33 21.48 -39.53 59.55
N PRO A 34 22.69 -38.96 59.30
CA PRO A 34 23.05 -37.98 58.27
C PRO A 34 24.32 -38.39 57.45
N SER A 35 24.58 -37.79 56.29
CA SER A 35 25.97 -37.55 55.80
C SER A 35 26.03 -36.70 54.53
N GLY A 36 26.91 -35.68 54.54
CA GLY A 36 27.79 -35.36 53.41
C GLY A 36 27.33 -34.38 52.31
N SER A 37 28.00 -33.23 52.29
CA SER A 37 28.47 -32.46 51.11
C SER A 37 27.59 -31.34 50.47
N ALA A 38 28.12 -30.12 50.61
CA ALA A 38 28.24 -28.98 49.68
C ALA A 38 27.19 -28.71 48.58
N GLY A 39 26.72 -27.45 48.52
CA GLY A 39 26.09 -26.87 47.32
C GLY A 39 25.49 -25.48 47.54
N ALA A 40 25.93 -24.50 46.75
CA ALA A 40 25.63 -23.07 46.84
C ALA A 40 24.20 -22.66 46.45
N SER A 41 23.81 -21.44 46.86
CA SER A 41 22.99 -20.43 46.13
C SER A 41 21.82 -19.81 46.92
N THR A 42 22.03 -18.60 47.45
CA THR A 42 20.97 -17.71 47.95
C THR A 42 21.10 -16.34 47.27
N ALA A 43 20.57 -16.23 46.04
CA ALA A 43 20.48 -14.94 45.33
C ALA A 43 19.26 -14.81 44.39
N SER A 44 18.19 -15.59 44.57
CA SER A 44 17.04 -15.59 43.63
C SER A 44 15.71 -15.05 44.19
N SER A 45 15.57 -14.82 45.51
CA SER A 45 14.26 -14.47 46.08
C SER A 45 13.85 -12.99 45.94
N GLY A 46 14.77 -12.09 45.57
CA GLY A 46 14.51 -10.64 45.47
C GLY A 46 14.02 -10.15 44.11
N LYS A 47 14.35 -10.86 43.01
CA LYS A 47 14.00 -10.44 41.64
C LYS A 47 12.50 -10.60 41.35
N GLY A 48 11.90 -11.74 41.72
CA GLY A 48 10.49 -12.02 41.43
C GLY A 48 9.49 -11.09 42.15
N LYS A 49 9.83 -10.62 43.35
CA LYS A 49 8.98 -9.66 44.09
C LYS A 49 8.97 -8.28 43.41
N ARG A 50 10.14 -7.81 42.95
CA ARG A 50 10.30 -6.52 42.27
C ARG A 50 9.70 -6.53 40.85
N GLU A 51 9.73 -7.67 40.18
CA GLU A 51 9.12 -7.85 38.86
C GLU A 51 7.59 -7.87 38.92
N ARG A 52 7.01 -8.58 39.90
CA ARG A 52 5.56 -8.59 40.16
C ARG A 52 5.03 -7.22 40.57
N GLU A 53 5.85 -6.40 41.21
CA GLU A 53 5.49 -5.03 41.60
C GLU A 53 5.48 -4.08 40.38
N LYS A 54 6.49 -4.20 39.51
CA LYS A 54 6.54 -3.50 38.21
C LYS A 54 5.37 -3.88 37.28
N GLU A 55 4.95 -5.13 37.30
CA GLU A 55 3.79 -5.59 36.53
C GLU A 55 2.47 -5.00 37.05
N LYS A 56 2.31 -4.91 38.38
CA LYS A 56 1.16 -4.23 39.01
C LYS A 56 1.13 -2.74 38.65
N GLU A 57 2.28 -2.07 38.59
CA GLU A 57 2.36 -0.68 38.14
C GLU A 57 2.01 -0.51 36.66
N ARG A 58 2.49 -1.41 35.79
CA ARG A 58 2.09 -1.43 34.36
C ARG A 58 0.59 -1.60 34.19
N THR A 59 -0.05 -2.47 34.97
CA THR A 59 -1.50 -2.64 34.93
C THR A 59 -2.26 -1.41 35.45
N LYS A 60 -1.77 -0.76 36.51
CA LYS A 60 -2.34 0.52 36.97
C LYS A 60 -2.19 1.63 35.94
N LEU A 61 -1.06 1.67 35.22
CA LEU A 61 -0.82 2.66 34.17
C LEU A 61 -1.75 2.44 32.98
N ARG A 62 -1.91 1.19 32.52
CA ARG A 62 -2.88 0.82 31.48
C ARG A 62 -4.29 1.22 31.86
N GLU A 63 -4.69 0.97 33.11
CA GLU A 63 -6.02 1.32 33.60
C GLU A 63 -6.24 2.84 33.67
N ARG A 64 -5.23 3.61 34.09
CA ARG A 64 -5.27 5.09 34.07
C ARG A 64 -5.35 5.62 32.64
N HIS A 65 -4.57 5.04 31.74
CA HIS A 65 -4.56 5.42 30.33
C HIS A 65 -5.91 5.14 29.67
N ARG A 66 -6.48 3.96 29.91
CA ARG A 66 -7.84 3.59 29.47
C ARG A 66 -8.88 4.60 29.95
N ARG A 67 -8.88 4.94 31.24
CA ARG A 67 -9.80 5.95 31.82
C ARG A 67 -9.58 7.34 31.23
N ALA A 68 -8.34 7.73 30.96
CA ALA A 68 -8.00 9.02 30.34
C ALA A 68 -8.43 9.10 28.87
N ILE A 69 -8.37 7.99 28.12
CA ILE A 69 -8.92 7.91 26.76
C ILE A 69 -10.44 8.03 26.81
N THR A 70 -11.12 7.22 27.62
CA THR A 70 -12.58 7.28 27.76
C THR A 70 -13.05 8.68 28.16
N SER A 71 -12.37 9.33 29.12
CA SER A 71 -12.70 10.70 29.53
C SER A 71 -12.53 11.73 28.41
N ARG A 72 -11.51 11.58 27.55
CA ARG A 72 -11.28 12.49 26.41
C ARG A 72 -12.31 12.27 25.30
N MET A 73 -12.65 11.01 25.00
CA MET A 73 -13.72 10.69 24.04
C MET A 73 -15.07 11.25 24.52
N LEU A 74 -15.43 11.06 25.80
CA LEU A 74 -16.66 11.61 26.37
C LEU A 74 -16.69 13.14 26.35
N ALA A 75 -15.54 13.81 26.57
CA ALA A 75 -15.44 15.26 26.46
C ALA A 75 -15.61 15.73 25.01
N GLY A 76 -15.00 15.03 24.05
CA GLY A 76 -15.16 15.32 22.62
C GLY A 76 -16.59 15.16 22.12
N LEU A 77 -17.28 14.07 22.53
CA LEU A 77 -18.69 13.85 22.19
C LEU A 77 -19.62 14.95 22.70
N ARG A 78 -19.32 15.53 23.88
CA ARG A 78 -20.07 16.69 24.42
C ARG A 78 -19.77 17.98 23.66
N GLN A 79 -18.52 18.20 23.30
CA GLN A 79 -18.07 19.46 22.72
C GLN A 79 -18.39 19.57 21.22
N TYR A 80 -18.40 18.44 20.50
CA TYR A 80 -18.48 18.44 19.03
C TYR A 80 -19.61 17.57 18.45
N GLY A 81 -20.24 16.69 19.24
CA GLY A 81 -21.16 15.67 18.72
C GLY A 81 -22.66 16.01 18.76
N ASN A 82 -23.08 17.22 19.18
CA ASN A 82 -24.49 17.59 19.40
C ASN A 82 -25.30 16.63 20.31
N PHE A 83 -24.63 15.76 21.08
CA PHE A 83 -25.30 14.86 22.02
C PHE A 83 -25.58 15.58 23.35
N PRO A 84 -26.84 15.63 23.82
CA PRO A 84 -27.19 16.20 25.12
C PRO A 84 -26.78 15.24 26.26
N LEU A 85 -25.48 15.14 26.53
CA LEU A 85 -24.91 14.29 27.57
C LEU A 85 -24.70 15.08 28.87
N PRO A 86 -25.09 14.55 30.05
CA PRO A 86 -24.82 15.17 31.34
C PRO A 86 -23.33 15.41 31.61
N ALA A 87 -22.98 16.39 32.44
CA ALA A 87 -21.60 16.72 32.80
C ALA A 87 -20.82 15.54 33.46
N ARG A 88 -21.53 14.53 33.98
CA ARG A 88 -20.97 13.28 34.51
C ARG A 88 -21.59 12.04 33.83
N ALA A 89 -21.82 12.12 32.53
CA ALA A 89 -22.33 11.00 31.74
C ALA A 89 -21.45 9.75 31.87
N ASP A 90 -22.08 8.59 32.05
CA ASP A 90 -21.44 7.28 31.99
C ASP A 90 -21.66 6.59 30.62
N MET A 91 -21.23 5.33 30.49
CA MET A 91 -21.35 4.61 29.22
C MET A 91 -22.81 4.39 28.80
N ASN A 92 -23.73 4.25 29.75
CA ASN A 92 -25.14 4.02 29.45
C ASN A 92 -25.80 5.29 28.92
N ASP A 93 -25.41 6.46 29.42
CA ASP A 93 -25.88 7.75 28.92
C ASP A 93 -25.50 7.98 27.46
N VAL A 94 -24.30 7.53 27.06
CA VAL A 94 -23.82 7.60 25.66
C VAL A 94 -24.61 6.66 24.77
N LEU A 95 -24.81 5.41 25.20
CA LEU A 95 -25.60 4.44 24.46
C LEU A 95 -27.05 4.91 24.29
N ALA A 96 -27.63 5.53 25.32
CA ALA A 96 -28.97 6.13 25.24
C ALA A 96 -29.04 7.33 24.29
N ALA A 97 -27.98 8.14 24.19
CA ALA A 97 -27.92 9.25 23.24
C ALA A 97 -27.80 8.77 21.79
N LEU A 98 -26.93 7.78 21.54
CA LEU A 98 -26.77 7.17 20.22
C LEU A 98 -28.02 6.43 19.74
N ALA A 99 -28.69 5.70 20.64
CA ALA A 99 -29.95 5.03 20.32
C ALA A 99 -31.04 6.04 19.93
N ARG A 100 -31.13 7.19 20.63
CA ARG A 100 -32.06 8.27 20.27
C ARG A 100 -31.77 8.87 18.89
N GLU A 101 -30.50 9.09 18.56
CA GLU A 101 -30.10 9.57 17.24
C GLU A 101 -30.45 8.56 16.13
N ALA A 102 -30.30 7.26 16.40
CA ALA A 102 -30.69 6.18 15.47
C ALA A 102 -32.23 5.98 15.37
N GLY A 103 -33.03 6.85 15.99
CA GLY A 103 -34.49 6.84 15.92
C GLY A 103 -35.16 5.84 16.87
N TRP A 104 -34.50 5.49 17.98
CA TRP A 104 -35.09 4.69 19.06
C TRP A 104 -35.58 5.58 20.20
N THR A 105 -36.71 5.22 20.80
CA THR A 105 -37.13 5.83 22.06
C THR A 105 -36.42 5.10 23.20
N VAL A 106 -35.75 5.85 24.08
CA VAL A 106 -35.06 5.32 25.26
C VAL A 106 -35.68 5.95 26.50
N GLU A 107 -36.33 5.13 27.32
CA GLU A 107 -36.97 5.56 28.57
C GLU A 107 -35.93 5.74 29.70
N PRO A 108 -36.24 6.51 30.76
CA PRO A 108 -35.33 6.76 31.88
C PRO A 108 -34.89 5.51 32.65
N ASP A 109 -35.62 4.39 32.52
CA ASP A 109 -35.29 3.11 33.14
C ASP A 109 -34.34 2.25 32.28
N GLY A 110 -33.95 2.73 31.09
CA GLY A 110 -33.08 2.06 30.13
C GLY A 110 -33.81 1.20 29.10
N THR A 111 -35.15 1.19 29.09
CA THR A 111 -35.93 0.45 28.10
C THR A 111 -35.88 1.14 26.73
N THR A 112 -35.49 0.40 25.68
CA THR A 112 -35.37 0.93 24.31
C THR A 112 -36.33 0.26 23.34
N TYR A 113 -37.11 1.03 22.59
CA TYR A 113 -38.04 0.49 21.58
C TYR A 113 -38.19 1.43 20.38
N ARG A 114 -38.73 0.90 19.27
CA ARG A 114 -38.90 1.60 18.00
C ARG A 114 -40.36 1.52 17.57
N HIS A 115 -40.99 2.65 17.22
CA HIS A 115 -42.35 2.62 16.69
C HIS A 115 -42.35 2.21 15.21
N SER A 116 -42.88 1.02 14.92
CA SER A 116 -43.26 0.62 13.56
C SER A 116 -44.69 1.11 13.27
N PRO A 117 -45.02 1.65 12.08
CA PRO A 117 -46.42 1.84 11.70
C PRO A 117 -47.09 0.48 11.44
N PRO A 118 -48.40 0.32 11.71
CA PRO A 118 -49.08 -0.96 11.52
C PRO A 118 -49.31 -1.30 10.04
N PRO A 119 -49.35 -2.60 9.67
CA PRO A 119 -49.45 -3.03 8.28
C PRO A 119 -50.90 -2.96 7.78
N GLN A 120 -51.13 -2.21 6.70
CA GLN A 120 -52.37 -2.30 5.91
C GLN A 120 -52.14 -3.10 4.62
N HIS A 121 -53.21 -3.80 4.23
CA HIS A 121 -53.29 -4.95 3.34
C HIS A 121 -52.79 -4.76 1.90
N GLN A 122 -52.38 -5.89 1.33
CA GLN A 122 -52.32 -6.20 -0.10
C GLN A 122 -53.52 -5.63 -0.88
N GLN A 123 -53.24 -4.95 -2.00
CA GLN A 123 -53.77 -5.21 -3.34
C GLN A 123 -53.56 -3.97 -4.23
N HIS A 124 -52.49 -3.97 -5.04
CA HIS A 124 -52.49 -3.52 -6.43
C HIS A 124 -51.09 -3.70 -7.04
N LEU A 125 -50.83 -4.86 -7.64
CA LEU A 125 -49.79 -5.06 -8.63
C LEU A 125 -50.50 -5.45 -9.92
N GLY A 126 -50.67 -4.46 -10.81
CA GLY A 126 -51.15 -4.66 -12.17
C GLY A 126 -50.03 -5.24 -13.02
N ALA A 127 -50.26 -6.44 -13.54
CA ALA A 127 -49.40 -7.17 -14.45
C ALA A 127 -49.41 -6.57 -15.87
N PHE A 128 -48.27 -6.64 -16.58
CA PHE A 128 -48.13 -6.85 -18.04
C PHE A 128 -46.68 -7.27 -18.37
N PRO A 129 -46.42 -7.99 -19.48
CA PRO A 129 -45.99 -9.39 -19.39
C PRO A 129 -44.57 -9.70 -19.91
N VAL A 130 -44.05 -10.83 -19.42
CA VAL A 130 -42.91 -11.59 -19.95
C VAL A 130 -43.32 -12.28 -21.26
N ARG A 131 -42.50 -12.15 -22.31
CA ARG A 131 -42.54 -13.03 -23.49
C ARG A 131 -41.25 -13.85 -23.54
N SER A 132 -41.41 -15.16 -23.34
CA SER A 132 -40.49 -16.19 -23.81
C SER A 132 -40.68 -16.42 -25.30
N GLY A 133 -39.57 -16.66 -26.02
CA GLY A 133 -39.55 -17.16 -27.39
C GLY A 133 -38.25 -17.94 -27.60
N GLU A 134 -38.38 -19.24 -27.88
CA GLU A 134 -37.32 -20.19 -28.12
C GLU A 134 -36.71 -20.07 -29.54
N SER A 135 -35.44 -20.51 -29.63
CA SER A 135 -34.76 -21.20 -30.76
C SER A 135 -34.31 -20.40 -32.01
N PRO A 136 -33.36 -20.93 -32.84
CA PRO A 136 -32.52 -22.13 -32.68
C PRO A 136 -31.02 -21.94 -32.98
N LEU A 137 -30.26 -22.97 -32.57
CA LEU A 137 -28.92 -23.33 -33.02
C LEU A 137 -28.89 -23.65 -34.52
N THR A 138 -27.88 -23.17 -35.25
CA THR A 138 -27.39 -23.81 -36.47
C THR A 138 -25.87 -23.84 -36.47
N ALA A 139 -25.35 -25.05 -36.48
CA ALA A 139 -24.00 -25.39 -36.89
C ALA A 139 -23.93 -25.46 -38.41
N THR A 140 -22.90 -24.89 -39.03
CA THR A 140 -22.30 -25.43 -40.26
C THR A 140 -20.84 -25.01 -40.36
N SER A 141 -20.00 -26.05 -40.30
CA SER A 141 -18.64 -26.13 -40.86
C SER A 141 -18.57 -25.51 -42.25
N LEU A 142 -17.46 -24.84 -42.57
CA LEU A 142 -16.81 -24.98 -43.88
C LEU A 142 -15.31 -24.68 -43.79
N GLN A 143 -14.61 -25.45 -44.61
CA GLN A 143 -13.20 -25.82 -44.58
C GLN A 143 -12.48 -25.11 -45.73
N ASN A 144 -11.18 -24.86 -45.54
CA ASN A 144 -10.11 -24.62 -46.53
C ASN A 144 -10.47 -24.27 -47.99
N CYS A 145 -9.90 -23.16 -48.47
CA CYS A 145 -9.39 -23.06 -49.85
C CYS A 145 -8.00 -22.42 -49.85
N SER A 146 -7.01 -23.23 -50.23
CA SER A 146 -5.66 -22.85 -50.62
C SER A 146 -5.64 -22.63 -52.13
N VAL A 147 -5.07 -21.53 -52.62
CA VAL A 147 -4.44 -21.47 -53.96
C VAL A 147 -3.24 -20.51 -53.93
N LYS A 148 -2.06 -21.08 -54.21
CA LYS A 148 -0.85 -20.39 -54.70
C LYS A 148 -1.08 -19.89 -56.13
N ALA A 149 -0.63 -18.69 -56.47
CA ALA A 149 -0.23 -18.36 -57.83
C ALA A 149 1.00 -17.42 -57.85
N THR A 150 2.02 -18.00 -58.44
CA THR A 150 3.38 -17.64 -58.84
C THR A 150 3.47 -16.50 -59.89
N LEU A 151 4.55 -15.70 -59.82
CA LEU A 151 5.26 -14.87 -60.83
C LEU A 151 4.46 -13.98 -61.83
N ASP A 152 4.82 -12.68 -61.96
CA ASP A 152 5.84 -12.26 -62.95
C ASP A 152 6.29 -10.78 -62.88
N CYS A 153 7.56 -10.60 -63.26
CA CYS A 153 8.27 -9.45 -63.90
C CYS A 153 8.24 -7.98 -63.37
N GLN A 154 9.40 -7.63 -62.79
CA GLN A 154 10.39 -6.60 -63.22
C GLN A 154 10.03 -5.12 -63.50
N GLN A 155 10.68 -4.28 -62.67
CA GLN A 155 11.35 -2.96 -62.80
C GLN A 155 11.41 -2.21 -64.15
N PRO A 156 11.70 -0.89 -64.08
CA PRO A 156 13.05 -0.48 -64.46
C PRO A 156 13.81 0.34 -63.41
N VAL A 157 15.11 0.10 -63.43
CA VAL A 157 16.21 0.72 -62.69
C VAL A 157 16.72 1.96 -63.44
N VAL A 158 17.12 3.00 -62.70
CA VAL A 158 18.36 3.76 -62.99
C VAL A 158 19.13 3.92 -61.69
N ARG A 159 20.37 3.44 -61.72
CA ARG A 159 21.44 3.52 -60.72
C ARG A 159 22.23 4.83 -60.91
N ILE A 160 22.92 5.34 -59.90
CA ILE A 160 24.41 5.35 -59.71
C ILE A 160 24.62 6.65 -58.89
N ASP A 161 25.40 6.77 -57.82
CA ASP A 161 26.36 5.91 -57.13
C ASP A 161 26.96 6.74 -55.97
N ASP A 162 27.43 6.03 -54.95
CA ASP A 162 28.62 6.31 -54.14
C ASP A 162 28.85 7.69 -53.46
N SER A 163 29.31 7.83 -52.22
CA SER A 163 29.83 6.87 -51.24
C SER A 163 30.33 7.63 -49.99
N LEU A 164 30.61 6.87 -48.92
CA LEU A 164 31.55 7.13 -47.81
C LEU A 164 31.20 8.13 -46.68
N SER A 165 30.93 7.56 -45.50
CA SER A 165 31.49 8.04 -44.21
C SER A 165 33.01 7.73 -44.16
N PRO A 166 33.84 8.37 -43.29
CA PRO A 166 33.96 7.90 -41.88
C PRO A 166 34.49 8.92 -40.80
N ALA A 167 34.18 8.62 -39.52
CA ALA A 167 34.97 8.73 -38.25
C ALA A 167 35.61 10.10 -37.83
N SER A 168 36.01 10.47 -36.60
CA SER A 168 36.14 9.88 -35.23
C SER A 168 36.58 10.99 -34.21
N LEU A 169 36.50 10.69 -32.89
CA LEU A 169 37.30 11.24 -31.73
C LEU A 169 37.04 12.71 -31.29
N ASP A 170 37.21 13.17 -30.04
CA ASP A 170 37.95 12.67 -28.87
C ASP A 170 37.45 13.33 -27.55
N SER A 171 37.92 12.76 -26.45
CA SER A 171 37.84 13.06 -25.03
C SER A 171 38.51 14.37 -24.54
N VAL A 172 38.03 14.92 -23.40
CA VAL A 172 38.83 15.76 -22.49
C VAL A 172 38.46 15.47 -21.02
N VAL A 173 39.48 15.06 -20.26
CA VAL A 173 39.57 15.02 -18.78
C VAL A 173 40.70 15.98 -18.42
N ILE A 174 40.57 16.81 -17.37
CA ILE A 174 41.58 17.42 -16.45
C ILE A 174 40.80 18.47 -15.60
N ALA A 175 40.98 18.76 -14.31
CA ALA A 175 41.56 18.17 -13.11
C ALA A 175 41.27 19.18 -11.96
N GLU A 176 41.27 18.70 -10.72
CA GLU A 176 41.20 19.50 -9.49
C GLU A 176 42.38 20.48 -9.34
N ARG A 177 42.14 21.60 -8.65
CA ARG A 177 43.11 22.15 -7.69
C ARG A 177 42.47 23.07 -6.65
N ASP A 178 42.54 22.60 -5.42
CA ASP A 178 42.48 23.35 -4.16
C ASP A 178 43.47 24.52 -4.12
N THR A 179 43.14 25.59 -3.38
CA THR A 179 43.90 26.02 -2.19
C THR A 179 43.31 27.27 -1.50
N ARG A 180 43.32 27.17 -0.15
CA ARG A 180 43.47 28.22 0.89
C ARG A 180 42.24 28.90 1.50
N SER A 181 41.80 28.24 2.58
CA SER A 181 41.55 28.76 3.94
C SER A 181 42.23 30.09 4.31
N GLU A 182 41.48 31.02 4.92
CA GLU A 182 41.87 31.76 6.13
C GLU A 182 40.64 32.25 6.93
N LYS A 183 40.87 32.45 8.24
CA LYS A 183 39.92 32.52 9.36
C LYS A 183 39.38 33.94 9.65
N TYR A 184 38.14 33.98 10.17
CA TYR A 184 37.50 34.83 11.22
C TYR A 184 38.30 35.96 11.91
N PRO A 185 37.69 36.99 12.59
CA PRO A 185 36.32 37.03 13.17
C PRO A 185 35.56 38.40 13.18
N SER A 186 34.26 38.31 13.54
CA SER A 186 33.48 39.15 14.50
C SER A 186 33.28 40.66 14.26
N THR A 187 32.01 41.11 14.18
CA THR A 187 31.25 41.82 15.25
C THR A 187 30.02 42.53 14.64
N SER A 188 28.82 42.27 15.18
CA SER A 188 27.64 43.16 15.06
C SER A 188 27.74 44.29 16.11
N PRO A 189 27.01 45.43 16.00
CA PRO A 189 25.67 45.51 16.60
C PRO A 189 24.65 46.54 16.01
N ILE A 190 23.38 46.13 15.99
CA ILE A 190 22.14 46.75 16.54
C ILE A 190 21.87 48.27 16.39
N ASN A 191 20.72 48.61 15.75
CA ASN A 191 19.63 49.57 16.15
C ASN A 191 18.86 50.02 14.88
N SER A 192 17.58 50.39 14.81
CA SER A 192 16.32 50.08 15.50
C SER A 192 15.21 50.90 14.78
N VAL A 193 14.06 50.26 14.43
CA VAL A 193 12.65 50.74 14.49
C VAL A 193 12.21 52.04 13.76
N GLU A 194 11.25 51.94 12.82
CA GLU A 194 9.86 52.53 12.78
C GLU A 194 9.33 52.53 11.31
N CYS A 195 8.44 51.63 10.90
CA CYS A 195 6.95 51.66 10.89
C CYS A 195 6.25 52.68 9.95
N LEU A 196 5.44 52.11 9.04
CA LEU A 196 4.29 52.64 8.25
C LEU A 196 4.57 53.39 6.94
N GLU A 197 4.21 52.77 5.81
CA GLU A 197 3.00 53.17 5.07
C GLU A 197 2.52 52.03 4.14
N ALA A 198 1.23 51.72 4.26
CA ALA A 198 0.48 50.84 3.39
C ALA A 198 -0.22 51.67 2.30
N ASP A 199 -0.55 51.00 1.19
CA ASP A 199 -1.36 51.48 0.06
C ASP A 199 -0.70 52.44 -0.93
N GLN A 200 0.05 51.86 -1.90
CA GLN A 200 -0.25 51.97 -3.35
C GLN A 200 0.92 51.47 -4.19
N LEU A 201 0.85 50.22 -4.66
CA LEU A 201 1.22 49.88 -6.03
C LEU A 201 0.63 48.51 -6.39
N ILE A 202 -0.64 48.57 -6.79
CA ILE A 202 -1.30 47.54 -7.61
C ILE A 202 -0.82 47.78 -9.04
N GLN A 203 0.01 46.88 -9.58
CA GLN A 203 -0.12 46.26 -10.91
C GLN A 203 1.15 45.51 -11.31
N ASP A 204 0.93 44.27 -11.76
CA ASP A 204 1.76 43.49 -12.67
C ASP A 204 3.03 42.84 -12.12
N VAL A 205 2.90 41.62 -11.57
CA VAL A 205 3.41 40.40 -12.23
C VAL A 205 2.45 39.25 -11.96
N HIS A 206 2.00 38.62 -13.04
CA HIS A 206 1.01 37.57 -13.16
C HIS A 206 1.15 36.37 -12.20
N SER A 207 0.05 36.09 -11.50
CA SER A 207 -0.67 34.81 -11.48
C SER A 207 0.03 33.59 -12.11
N THR A 208 0.72 32.81 -11.29
CA THR A 208 0.72 31.34 -11.40
C THR A 208 -0.34 30.83 -10.43
N GLU A 209 -1.55 30.62 -10.93
CA GLU A 209 -2.56 29.82 -10.23
C GLU A 209 -1.99 28.41 -10.05
N HIS A 210 -1.73 28.01 -8.80
CA HIS A 210 -1.56 26.61 -8.46
C HIS A 210 -2.94 25.94 -8.59
N ASP A 211 -3.33 25.64 -9.82
CA ASP A 211 -4.65 25.14 -10.24
C ASP A 211 -4.96 23.69 -9.78
N ASN A 212 -4.20 23.18 -8.80
CA ASN A 212 -4.29 21.82 -8.27
C ASN A 212 -4.35 21.78 -6.72
N ASP A 213 -4.44 22.94 -6.06
CA ASP A 213 -4.64 23.00 -4.61
C ASP A 213 -6.13 22.99 -4.27
N PHE A 214 -6.70 21.79 -4.17
CA PHE A 214 -8.10 21.60 -3.77
C PHE A 214 -8.30 21.71 -2.25
N THR A 215 -7.28 22.08 -1.46
CA THR A 215 -7.34 22.18 0.01
C THR A 215 -8.17 23.39 0.47
N GLY A 216 -9.46 23.39 0.13
CA GLY A 216 -10.36 24.49 0.41
C GLY A 216 -11.66 24.45 -0.40
N THR A 217 -11.77 23.54 -1.37
CA THR A 217 -12.98 23.37 -2.18
C THR A 217 -13.68 22.06 -1.81
N GLN A 218 -15.01 21.99 -2.00
CA GLN A 218 -15.75 20.72 -1.92
C GLN A 218 -15.58 19.88 -3.21
N TYR A 219 -14.87 20.42 -4.21
CA TYR A 219 -14.70 19.77 -5.49
C TYR A 219 -13.60 18.71 -5.40
N VAL A 220 -13.90 17.52 -5.91
CA VAL A 220 -12.94 16.41 -5.99
C VAL A 220 -12.75 16.10 -7.48
N PRO A 221 -11.54 16.30 -8.03
CA PRO A 221 -11.31 16.09 -9.44
C PRO A 221 -11.44 14.59 -9.78
N VAL A 222 -12.07 14.32 -10.91
CA VAL A 222 -12.34 12.98 -11.43
C VAL A 222 -11.45 12.71 -12.61
N TYR A 223 -10.62 11.69 -12.49
CA TYR A 223 -9.76 11.21 -13.55
C TYR A 223 -10.20 9.83 -14.02
N VAL A 224 -10.14 9.58 -15.33
CA VAL A 224 -10.47 8.28 -15.92
C VAL A 224 -9.21 7.61 -16.43
N LYS A 225 -8.95 6.38 -15.98
CA LYS A 225 -7.83 5.58 -16.48
C LYS A 225 -8.16 5.01 -17.86
N LEU A 226 -7.33 5.31 -18.86
CA LEU A 226 -7.48 4.74 -20.20
C LEU A 226 -7.19 3.24 -20.19
N SER A 227 -7.76 2.53 -21.18
CA SER A 227 -7.52 1.10 -21.36
C SER A 227 -6.02 0.79 -21.45
N THR A 228 -5.57 -0.23 -20.73
CA THR A 228 -4.16 -0.69 -20.75
C THR A 228 -3.66 -1.01 -22.16
N GLY A 229 -4.56 -1.45 -23.05
CA GLY A 229 -4.24 -1.80 -24.45
C GLY A 229 -4.20 -0.62 -25.41
N VAL A 230 -4.33 0.63 -24.94
CA VAL A 230 -4.33 1.83 -25.79
C VAL A 230 -3.02 2.00 -26.57
N ILE A 231 -1.89 1.58 -26.00
CA ILE A 231 -0.62 1.46 -26.71
C ILE A 231 -0.27 -0.02 -26.84
N ASN A 232 0.01 -0.47 -28.06
CA ASN A 232 0.40 -1.86 -28.32
C ASN A 232 1.87 -2.13 -27.98
N ASN A 233 2.29 -3.40 -28.01
CA ASN A 233 3.67 -3.83 -27.70
C ASN A 233 4.74 -3.30 -28.68
N PHE A 234 4.34 -2.63 -29.77
CA PHE A 234 5.24 -1.97 -30.72
C PHE A 234 5.31 -0.44 -30.51
N CYS A 235 4.76 0.06 -29.39
CA CYS A 235 4.65 1.48 -29.08
C CYS A 235 3.86 2.28 -30.14
N GLN A 236 2.74 1.71 -30.60
CA GLN A 236 1.81 2.36 -31.52
C GLN A 236 0.45 2.52 -30.85
N LEU A 237 -0.25 3.62 -31.17
CA LEU A 237 -1.61 3.87 -30.70
C LEU A 237 -2.57 2.86 -31.34
N ALA A 238 -3.24 2.08 -30.49
CA ALA A 238 -4.28 1.16 -30.91
C ALA A 238 -5.61 1.90 -31.07
N ASP A 239 -6.33 1.61 -32.16
CA ASP A 239 -7.62 2.20 -32.50
C ASP A 239 -7.71 3.75 -32.32
N PRO A 240 -6.94 4.53 -33.09
CA PRO A 240 -6.91 5.99 -32.96
C PRO A 240 -8.29 6.66 -33.01
N ASP A 241 -9.19 6.18 -33.87
CA ASP A 241 -10.54 6.70 -34.02
C ASP A 241 -11.42 6.38 -32.81
N GLY A 242 -11.35 5.16 -32.28
CA GLY A 242 -12.05 4.76 -31.06
C GLY A 242 -11.59 5.56 -29.85
N VAL A 243 -10.27 5.75 -29.69
CA VAL A 243 -9.70 6.56 -28.60
C VAL A 243 -10.16 8.01 -28.67
N ARG A 244 -10.21 8.61 -29.87
CA ARG A 244 -10.74 9.97 -30.06
C ARG A 244 -12.21 10.07 -29.68
N GLN A 245 -13.02 9.08 -30.03
CA GLN A 245 -14.43 9.03 -29.64
C GLN A 245 -14.60 8.91 -28.12
N GLU A 246 -13.78 8.08 -27.47
CA GLU A 246 -13.78 7.90 -26.02
C GLU A 246 -13.41 9.21 -25.30
N LEU A 247 -12.33 9.88 -25.74
CA LEU A 247 -11.92 11.18 -25.21
C LEU A 247 -13.01 12.25 -25.41
N SER A 248 -13.64 12.29 -26.57
CA SER A 248 -14.76 13.20 -26.82
C SER A 248 -15.93 12.94 -25.87
N HIS A 249 -16.21 11.67 -25.56
CA HIS A 249 -17.28 11.31 -24.63
C HIS A 249 -16.94 11.72 -23.20
N MET A 250 -15.72 11.42 -22.74
CA MET A 250 -15.24 11.82 -21.40
C MET A 250 -15.25 13.35 -21.22
N ASN A 251 -14.83 14.09 -22.24
CA ASN A 251 -14.88 15.55 -22.22
C ASN A 251 -16.32 16.08 -22.09
N SER A 252 -17.31 15.43 -22.74
CA SER A 252 -18.72 15.80 -22.61
C SER A 252 -19.32 15.53 -21.21
N LEU A 253 -18.68 14.64 -20.43
CA LEU A 253 -19.04 14.35 -19.04
C LEU A 253 -18.32 15.27 -18.03
N ASN A 254 -17.52 16.23 -18.50
CA ASN A 254 -16.70 17.13 -17.69
C ASN A 254 -15.71 16.39 -16.77
N VAL A 255 -15.06 15.36 -17.29
CA VAL A 255 -13.93 14.69 -16.61
C VAL A 255 -12.71 15.62 -16.62
N ASP A 256 -12.04 15.78 -15.46
CA ASP A 256 -10.89 16.69 -15.31
C ASP A 256 -9.66 16.26 -16.10
N GLY A 257 -9.46 14.95 -16.22
CA GLY A 257 -8.29 14.41 -16.89
C GLY A 257 -8.31 12.90 -17.06
N VAL A 258 -7.24 12.39 -17.65
CA VAL A 258 -7.05 10.96 -17.90
C VAL A 258 -5.78 10.45 -17.24
N ILE A 259 -5.79 9.18 -16.85
CA ILE A 259 -4.61 8.46 -16.35
C ILE A 259 -4.12 7.53 -17.46
N VAL A 260 -2.83 7.63 -17.80
CA VAL A 260 -2.19 6.81 -18.84
C VAL A 260 -1.00 6.06 -18.26
N ASP A 261 -0.97 4.74 -18.42
CA ASP A 261 0.19 3.94 -18.04
C ASP A 261 1.27 3.99 -19.13
N CYS A 262 2.45 4.52 -18.79
CA CYS A 262 3.65 4.44 -19.62
C CYS A 262 4.46 3.20 -19.25
N TRP A 263 4.23 2.12 -19.99
CA TRP A 263 4.82 0.80 -19.75
C TRP A 263 6.31 0.74 -20.12
N TRP A 264 7.14 0.42 -19.11
CA TRP A 264 8.57 0.22 -19.31
C TRP A 264 8.88 -0.85 -20.36
N GLY A 265 8.15 -1.98 -20.30
CA GLY A 265 8.29 -3.09 -21.24
C GLY A 265 7.96 -2.77 -22.69
N ILE A 266 7.17 -1.72 -22.96
CA ILE A 266 6.86 -1.26 -24.32
C ILE A 266 7.91 -0.28 -24.81
N VAL A 267 8.24 0.72 -23.98
CA VAL A 267 9.06 1.87 -24.38
C VAL A 267 10.55 1.52 -24.51
N GLU A 268 11.09 0.70 -23.61
CA GLU A 268 12.51 0.26 -23.63
C GLU A 268 12.62 -1.25 -23.94
N CYS A 269 11.69 -1.78 -24.76
CA CYS A 269 11.46 -3.22 -24.93
C CYS A 269 12.71 -4.03 -25.30
N TRP A 270 13.41 -3.62 -26.37
CA TRP A 270 14.42 -4.45 -27.03
C TRP A 270 15.84 -4.19 -26.57
N ASN A 271 16.20 -2.92 -26.42
CA ASN A 271 17.58 -2.51 -26.18
C ASN A 271 17.64 -1.54 -24.99
N PRO A 272 18.60 -1.74 -24.07
CA PRO A 272 18.80 -0.81 -22.97
C PRO A 272 19.11 0.59 -23.51
N GLN A 273 18.50 1.61 -22.89
CA GLN A 273 18.64 3.03 -23.22
C GLN A 273 18.17 3.43 -24.63
N LYS A 274 17.32 2.61 -25.25
CA LYS A 274 16.64 2.95 -26.51
C LYS A 274 15.14 3.06 -26.24
N TYR A 275 14.71 4.28 -25.95
CA TYR A 275 13.34 4.61 -25.61
C TYR A 275 12.55 5.01 -26.86
N VAL A 276 11.39 4.39 -27.04
CA VAL A 276 10.44 4.73 -28.11
C VAL A 276 9.18 5.28 -27.47
N TRP A 277 8.86 6.54 -27.79
CA TRP A 277 7.72 7.26 -27.21
C TRP A 277 6.64 7.65 -28.24
N SER A 278 6.81 7.27 -29.51
CA SER A 278 5.98 7.74 -30.63
C SER A 278 4.48 7.51 -30.44
N GLY A 279 4.06 6.32 -29.99
CA GLY A 279 2.66 6.03 -29.72
C GLY A 279 2.08 6.86 -28.57
N TYR A 280 2.85 7.08 -27.51
CA TYR A 280 2.46 7.95 -26.40
C TYR A 280 2.40 9.43 -26.82
N ARG A 281 3.31 9.88 -27.69
CA ARG A 281 3.27 11.23 -28.27
C ARG A 281 1.99 11.46 -29.07
N GLU A 282 1.61 10.51 -29.90
CA GLU A 282 0.36 10.58 -30.66
C GLU A 282 -0.86 10.64 -29.73
N LEU A 283 -0.92 9.75 -28.73
CA LEU A 283 -1.99 9.73 -27.73
C LEU A 283 -2.10 11.06 -26.97
N PHE A 284 -0.98 11.59 -26.48
CA PHE A 284 -0.98 12.84 -25.72
C PHE A 284 -1.36 14.04 -26.59
N ASN A 285 -1.03 14.02 -27.89
CA ASN A 285 -1.53 15.03 -28.83
C ASN A 285 -3.06 15.00 -28.93
N TYR A 286 -3.69 13.83 -28.98
CA TYR A 286 -5.16 13.73 -28.98
C TYR A 286 -5.73 14.25 -27.67
N ILE A 287 -5.16 13.88 -26.52
CA ILE A 287 -5.64 14.38 -25.22
C ILE A 287 -5.49 15.91 -25.12
N ARG A 288 -4.38 16.45 -25.65
CA ARG A 288 -4.14 17.90 -25.75
C ARG A 288 -5.21 18.61 -26.58
N GLU A 289 -5.65 18.03 -27.70
CA GLU A 289 -6.75 18.58 -28.53
C GLU A 289 -8.05 18.77 -27.71
N PHE A 290 -8.34 17.85 -26.79
CA PHE A 290 -9.50 17.91 -25.89
C PHE A 290 -9.26 18.74 -24.62
N LYS A 291 -8.05 19.29 -24.42
CA LYS A 291 -7.66 20.12 -23.26
C LYS A 291 -7.85 19.45 -21.90
N MET A 292 -7.76 18.13 -21.84
CA MET A 292 -7.86 17.36 -20.60
C MET A 292 -6.49 17.25 -19.93
N LYS A 293 -6.44 17.26 -18.60
CA LYS A 293 -5.17 17.02 -17.86
C LYS A 293 -4.74 15.56 -17.98
N ILE A 294 -3.44 15.33 -17.86
CA ILE A 294 -2.84 13.99 -17.95
C ILE A 294 -2.14 13.67 -16.64
N GLN A 295 -2.50 12.53 -16.04
CA GLN A 295 -1.70 11.87 -15.01
C GLN A 295 -0.99 10.67 -15.66
N VAL A 296 0.32 10.61 -15.53
CA VAL A 296 1.11 9.57 -16.19
C VAL A 296 1.67 8.60 -15.18
N VAL A 297 1.54 7.29 -15.42
CA VAL A 297 2.12 6.25 -14.58
C VAL A 297 3.43 5.76 -15.18
N MET A 298 4.53 5.86 -14.46
CA MET A 298 5.79 5.19 -14.78
C MET A 298 5.65 3.71 -14.40
N ALA A 299 5.18 2.89 -15.34
CA ALA A 299 4.81 1.49 -15.07
C ALA A 299 6.01 0.55 -15.26
N PHE A 300 6.77 0.36 -14.17
CA PHE A 300 7.93 -0.53 -14.10
C PHE A 300 7.59 -2.00 -13.78
N HIS A 301 6.34 -2.40 -13.97
CA HIS A 301 5.82 -3.72 -13.63
C HIS A 301 5.20 -4.42 -14.85
N GLU A 302 5.08 -5.75 -14.76
CA GLU A 302 4.33 -6.56 -15.72
C GLU A 302 2.80 -6.37 -15.54
N TYR A 303 2.06 -6.44 -16.65
CA TYR A 303 0.60 -6.48 -16.65
C TYR A 303 0.07 -7.66 -17.46
N GLY A 304 -1.06 -8.21 -17.01
CA GLY A 304 -1.82 -9.27 -17.68
C GLY A 304 -1.84 -10.58 -16.88
N ARG A 305 -2.68 -11.53 -17.29
CA ARG A 305 -2.67 -12.92 -16.83
C ARG A 305 -2.39 -13.80 -18.04
N THR A 306 -1.58 -14.85 -17.88
CA THR A 306 -1.28 -15.79 -18.97
C THR A 306 -2.53 -16.53 -19.49
N ASP A 307 -3.61 -16.55 -18.71
CA ASP A 307 -4.80 -17.39 -18.94
C ASP A 307 -6.04 -16.62 -19.46
N SER A 308 -5.97 -15.30 -19.62
CA SER A 308 -7.05 -14.50 -20.23
C SER A 308 -6.63 -13.98 -21.61
N ALA A 309 -7.60 -13.73 -22.50
CA ALA A 309 -7.38 -13.13 -23.82
C ALA A 309 -6.92 -11.65 -23.76
N ASP A 310 -6.45 -11.20 -22.59
CA ASP A 310 -6.05 -9.82 -22.32
C ASP A 310 -4.64 -9.52 -22.83
N VAL A 311 -4.37 -8.23 -23.03
CA VAL A 311 -3.06 -7.71 -23.40
C VAL A 311 -2.04 -8.06 -22.30
N LEU A 312 -1.03 -8.85 -22.65
CA LEU A 312 0.12 -9.14 -21.81
C LEU A 312 1.24 -8.13 -22.11
N ILE A 313 1.69 -7.42 -21.09
CA ILE A 313 2.80 -6.47 -21.15
C ILE A 313 3.84 -6.93 -20.14
N SER A 314 4.93 -7.54 -20.63
CA SER A 314 6.03 -8.00 -19.79
C SER A 314 6.96 -6.86 -19.39
N LEU A 315 7.93 -7.13 -18.51
CA LEU A 315 9.14 -6.31 -18.40
C LEU A 315 9.92 -6.33 -19.73
N PRO A 316 10.87 -5.39 -19.95
CA PRO A 316 11.65 -5.39 -21.19
C PRO A 316 12.35 -6.71 -21.48
N ASN A 317 12.42 -7.10 -22.75
CA ASN A 317 13.00 -8.39 -23.14
C ASN A 317 14.46 -8.51 -22.72
N TRP A 318 15.24 -7.44 -22.79
CA TRP A 318 16.64 -7.46 -22.35
C TRP A 318 16.80 -7.71 -20.84
N ILE A 319 15.81 -7.33 -20.01
CA ILE A 319 15.77 -7.68 -18.58
C ILE A 319 15.45 -9.17 -18.41
N LEU A 320 14.46 -9.68 -19.16
CA LEU A 320 14.09 -11.08 -19.11
C LEU A 320 15.24 -12.00 -19.54
N GLU A 321 16.03 -11.60 -20.55
CA GLU A 321 17.24 -12.33 -20.94
C GLU A 321 18.29 -12.37 -19.82
N ILE A 322 18.55 -11.24 -19.15
CA ILE A 322 19.43 -11.23 -17.95
C ILE A 322 18.88 -12.15 -16.87
N GLY A 323 17.56 -12.16 -16.69
CA GLY A 323 16.87 -13.02 -15.73
C GLY A 323 17.03 -14.52 -15.99
N LYS A 324 17.31 -14.94 -17.24
CA LYS A 324 17.61 -16.35 -17.55
C LYS A 324 18.97 -16.78 -16.98
N GLU A 325 19.95 -15.89 -17.01
CA GLU A 325 21.29 -16.15 -16.47
C GLU A 325 21.37 -15.87 -14.97
N ASN A 326 20.65 -14.86 -14.49
CA ASN A 326 20.63 -14.42 -13.11
C ASN A 326 19.18 -14.25 -12.61
N GLN A 327 18.59 -15.34 -12.15
CA GLN A 327 17.21 -15.34 -11.65
C GLN A 327 17.02 -14.53 -10.35
N ASP A 328 18.11 -14.21 -9.65
CA ASP A 328 18.08 -13.42 -8.41
C ASP A 328 17.80 -11.92 -8.63
N ILE A 329 17.66 -11.46 -9.87
CA ILE A 329 17.12 -10.12 -10.14
C ILE A 329 15.62 -10.00 -9.83
N PHE A 330 14.93 -11.12 -9.61
CA PHE A 330 13.49 -11.18 -9.34
C PHE A 330 13.20 -11.60 -7.90
N PHE A 331 12.06 -11.14 -7.38
CA PHE A 331 11.57 -11.56 -6.06
C PHE A 331 11.35 -13.06 -6.00
N THR A 332 11.58 -13.60 -4.81
CA THR A 332 11.68 -15.05 -4.59
C THR A 332 11.05 -15.45 -3.29
N ASP A 333 10.21 -16.47 -3.35
CA ASP A 333 9.62 -17.09 -2.18
C ASP A 333 10.52 -18.14 -1.55
N ARG A 334 10.07 -18.71 -0.43
CA ARG A 334 10.86 -19.68 0.33
C ARG A 334 11.19 -20.95 -0.45
N GLU A 335 10.31 -21.35 -1.36
CA GLU A 335 10.49 -22.54 -2.20
C GLU A 335 11.44 -22.28 -3.39
N GLY A 336 11.90 -21.04 -3.55
CA GLY A 336 12.79 -20.63 -4.62
C GLY A 336 12.06 -20.28 -5.92
N ARG A 337 10.72 -20.21 -5.91
CA ARG A 337 9.93 -19.78 -7.06
C ARG A 337 10.07 -18.28 -7.25
N ARG A 338 10.07 -17.83 -8.51
CA ARG A 338 10.38 -16.46 -8.91
C ARG A 338 9.18 -15.80 -9.57
N THR A 339 9.00 -14.51 -9.36
CA THR A 339 7.99 -13.70 -10.05
C THR A 339 8.64 -12.64 -10.94
N THR A 340 8.24 -12.59 -12.21
CA THR A 340 8.72 -11.61 -13.19
C THR A 340 7.93 -10.31 -13.16
N GLU A 341 7.03 -10.13 -12.19
CA GLU A 341 6.15 -8.95 -12.12
C GLU A 341 6.92 -7.65 -11.88
N PHE A 342 8.04 -7.71 -11.17
CA PHE A 342 8.87 -6.56 -10.79
C PHE A 342 10.30 -7.01 -10.44
N LEU A 343 11.28 -6.10 -10.54
CA LEU A 343 12.66 -6.38 -10.11
C LEU A 343 12.75 -6.44 -8.58
N SER A 344 13.56 -7.36 -8.03
CA SER A 344 13.82 -7.39 -6.60
C SER A 344 14.55 -6.12 -6.15
N TRP A 345 14.10 -5.51 -5.07
CA TRP A 345 14.77 -4.36 -4.45
C TRP A 345 16.18 -4.69 -3.95
N GLY A 346 16.52 -5.98 -3.84
CA GLY A 346 17.88 -6.44 -3.56
C GLY A 346 18.91 -5.92 -4.57
N ILE A 347 18.51 -5.61 -5.81
CA ILE A 347 19.40 -5.13 -6.87
C ILE A 347 19.38 -3.61 -7.08
N ASP A 348 18.69 -2.86 -6.22
CA ASP A 348 18.62 -1.39 -6.30
C ASP A 348 20.01 -0.74 -6.32
N LYS A 349 20.98 -1.35 -5.64
CA LYS A 349 22.36 -0.84 -5.51
C LYS A 349 23.40 -1.76 -6.16
N GLU A 350 22.96 -2.78 -6.89
CA GLU A 350 23.84 -3.80 -7.48
C GLU A 350 23.89 -3.63 -9.01
N ARG A 351 25.10 -3.53 -9.59
CA ARG A 351 25.29 -3.28 -11.03
C ARG A 351 25.16 -4.54 -11.89
N VAL A 352 23.98 -5.16 -11.84
CA VAL A 352 23.71 -6.47 -12.45
C VAL A 352 22.85 -6.39 -13.70
N LEU A 353 22.46 -5.17 -14.11
CA LEU A 353 21.65 -4.91 -15.31
C LEU A 353 22.51 -4.28 -16.41
N ASN A 354 23.46 -5.06 -16.96
CA ASN A 354 24.46 -4.60 -17.94
C ASN A 354 25.27 -3.39 -17.46
N GLY A 355 25.73 -3.43 -16.21
CA GLY A 355 26.52 -2.36 -15.59
C GLY A 355 25.70 -1.27 -14.89
N ARG A 356 24.37 -1.31 -14.98
CA ARG A 356 23.46 -0.42 -14.24
C ARG A 356 22.84 -1.10 -13.03
N THR A 357 22.43 -0.30 -12.04
CA THR A 357 21.62 -0.76 -10.91
C THR A 357 20.12 -0.67 -11.20
N GLY A 358 19.28 -1.30 -10.37
CA GLY A 358 17.81 -1.23 -10.51
C GLY A 358 17.30 0.22 -10.53
N VAL A 359 17.73 1.04 -9.57
CA VAL A 359 17.25 2.44 -9.48
C VAL A 359 17.79 3.34 -10.60
N GLU A 360 18.98 3.06 -11.13
CA GLU A 360 19.52 3.80 -12.29
C GLU A 360 18.67 3.56 -13.55
N VAL A 361 18.19 2.33 -13.75
CA VAL A 361 17.32 1.98 -14.87
C VAL A 361 15.99 2.75 -14.79
N TYR A 362 15.38 2.82 -13.60
CA TYR A 362 14.17 3.62 -13.38
C TYR A 362 14.42 5.11 -13.62
N PHE A 363 15.54 5.64 -13.14
CA PHE A 363 15.88 7.05 -13.34
C PHE A 363 16.13 7.41 -14.81
N ASP A 364 16.86 6.58 -15.55
CA ASP A 364 17.09 6.79 -16.99
C ASP A 364 15.76 6.85 -17.75
N PHE A 365 14.81 5.97 -17.41
CA PHE A 365 13.47 5.94 -17.99
C PHE A 365 12.68 7.22 -17.68
N MET A 366 12.63 7.64 -16.41
CA MET A 366 11.96 8.86 -15.97
C MET A 366 12.55 10.10 -16.65
N ARG A 367 13.88 10.18 -16.76
CA ARG A 367 14.58 11.28 -17.44
C ARG A 367 14.28 11.30 -18.95
N SER A 368 14.21 10.13 -19.58
CA SER A 368 13.83 10.00 -20.98
C SER A 368 12.41 10.53 -21.22
N PHE A 369 11.44 10.13 -20.38
CA PHE A 369 10.07 10.63 -20.42
C PHE A 369 10.01 12.16 -20.24
N ARG A 370 10.70 12.67 -19.21
CA ARG A 370 10.78 14.12 -18.93
C ARG A 370 11.31 14.89 -20.14
N THR A 371 12.34 14.38 -20.81
CA THR A 371 12.97 15.05 -21.95
C THR A 371 12.06 15.03 -23.19
N GLU A 372 11.46 13.88 -23.49
CA GLU A 372 10.60 13.72 -24.67
C GLU A 372 9.35 14.61 -24.61
N PHE A 373 8.81 14.82 -23.40
CA PHE A 373 7.52 15.49 -23.20
C PHE A 373 7.63 16.82 -22.46
N ASP A 374 8.81 17.46 -22.51
CA ASP A 374 9.09 18.77 -21.91
C ASP A 374 8.05 19.83 -22.31
N ASP A 375 7.59 19.79 -23.57
CA ASP A 375 6.54 20.68 -24.08
C ASP A 375 5.23 20.56 -23.28
N LEU A 376 4.80 19.33 -22.95
CA LEU A 376 3.58 19.10 -22.20
C LEU A 376 3.70 19.43 -20.70
N PHE A 377 4.90 19.31 -20.15
CA PHE A 377 5.19 19.78 -18.79
C PHE A 377 5.16 21.31 -18.74
N ALA A 378 5.79 21.99 -19.70
CA ALA A 378 5.80 23.44 -19.79
C ALA A 378 4.39 24.02 -20.03
N GLU A 379 3.53 23.33 -20.79
CA GLU A 379 2.11 23.65 -20.97
C GLU A 379 1.26 23.37 -19.72
N GLY A 380 1.78 22.64 -18.73
CA GLY A 380 1.03 22.20 -17.55
C GLY A 380 -0.08 21.19 -17.86
N LEU A 381 0.03 20.48 -18.99
CA LEU A 381 -0.93 19.44 -19.39
C LEU A 381 -0.75 18.18 -18.54
N ILE A 382 0.50 17.80 -18.28
CA ILE A 382 0.82 16.72 -17.34
C ILE A 382 0.73 17.28 -15.92
N SER A 383 -0.30 16.88 -15.16
CA SER A 383 -0.59 17.41 -13.82
C SER A 383 0.09 16.63 -12.70
N ALA A 384 0.40 15.35 -12.92
CA ALA A 384 1.09 14.51 -11.95
C ALA A 384 1.76 13.30 -12.61
N VAL A 385 2.76 12.74 -11.94
CA VAL A 385 3.42 11.49 -12.32
C VAL A 385 3.29 10.46 -11.20
N GLU A 386 2.64 9.34 -11.48
CA GLU A 386 2.57 8.18 -10.59
C GLU A 386 3.80 7.29 -10.79
N ILE A 387 4.51 6.96 -9.71
CA ILE A 387 5.74 6.16 -9.76
C ILE A 387 5.43 4.75 -9.28
N GLY A 388 5.60 3.75 -10.16
CA GLY A 388 5.42 2.35 -9.81
C GLY A 388 6.56 1.84 -8.92
N LEU A 389 6.25 1.44 -7.68
CA LEU A 389 7.25 1.00 -6.69
C LEU A 389 7.23 -0.51 -6.42
N GLY A 390 6.55 -1.28 -7.25
CA GLY A 390 6.40 -2.72 -7.08
C GLY A 390 5.36 -3.34 -8.02
N PRO A 391 4.96 -4.60 -7.75
CA PRO A 391 3.96 -5.31 -8.54
C PRO A 391 2.65 -4.51 -8.61
N SER A 392 2.03 -4.48 -9.79
CA SER A 392 0.82 -3.67 -10.05
C SER A 392 1.01 -2.16 -9.80
N GLY A 393 2.26 -1.68 -9.79
CA GLY A 393 2.65 -0.30 -9.49
C GLY A 393 2.60 0.06 -8.00
N GLU A 394 2.33 -0.90 -7.12
CA GLU A 394 2.09 -0.67 -5.69
C GLU A 394 3.36 -0.81 -4.88
N LEU A 395 3.50 0.02 -3.84
CA LEU A 395 4.58 -0.13 -2.87
C LEU A 395 4.30 -1.34 -1.96
N ARG A 396 4.66 -2.53 -2.41
CA ARG A 396 4.56 -3.78 -1.63
C ARG A 396 5.45 -4.87 -2.22
N TYR A 397 5.64 -5.93 -1.46
CA TYR A 397 6.15 -7.19 -2.00
C TYR A 397 5.08 -7.93 -2.84
N PRO A 398 5.48 -8.81 -3.77
CA PRO A 398 4.56 -9.70 -4.51
C PRO A 398 4.10 -10.90 -3.66
N SER A 399 3.63 -10.65 -2.42
CA SER A 399 3.34 -11.69 -1.43
C SER A 399 2.04 -12.45 -1.65
N PHE A 400 1.14 -11.95 -2.51
CA PHE A 400 -0.17 -12.54 -2.80
C PHE A 400 -0.46 -12.62 -4.31
N SER A 401 0.55 -12.98 -5.11
CA SER A 401 0.35 -13.16 -6.55
C SER A 401 -0.48 -14.41 -6.85
N GLU A 402 -1.60 -14.24 -7.57
CA GLU A 402 -2.43 -15.36 -8.04
C GLU A 402 -1.64 -16.33 -8.94
N ARG A 403 -0.61 -15.84 -9.66
CA ARG A 403 0.28 -16.66 -10.50
C ARG A 403 1.10 -17.66 -9.69
N MET A 404 1.34 -17.35 -8.42
CA MET A 404 2.05 -18.22 -7.47
C MET A 404 1.10 -19.18 -6.74
N GLY A 405 -0.17 -19.20 -7.13
CA GLY A 405 -1.21 -20.05 -6.54
C GLY A 405 -1.86 -19.47 -5.28
N TRP A 406 -1.60 -18.20 -4.96
CA TRP A 406 -2.30 -17.51 -3.89
C TRP A 406 -3.80 -17.37 -4.25
N ARG A 407 -4.65 -17.52 -3.25
CA ARG A 407 -6.08 -17.30 -3.32
C ARG A 407 -6.52 -16.53 -2.10
N TYR A 408 -7.41 -15.57 -2.29
CA TYR A 408 -8.03 -14.86 -1.18
C TYR A 408 -8.79 -15.86 -0.27
N PRO A 409 -8.69 -15.72 1.08
CA PRO A 409 -7.94 -14.73 1.84
C PRO A 409 -6.59 -15.24 2.36
N GLY A 410 -5.76 -15.97 1.61
CA GLY A 410 -4.48 -16.49 2.10
C GLY A 410 -3.54 -15.44 2.70
N ILE A 411 -2.72 -15.81 3.71
CA ILE A 411 -1.76 -14.89 4.36
C ILE A 411 -0.64 -14.38 3.44
N GLY A 412 -0.41 -15.02 2.29
CA GLY A 412 0.72 -14.73 1.41
C GLY A 412 2.05 -15.31 1.90
N GLU A 413 3.15 -14.96 1.23
CA GLU A 413 4.50 -15.39 1.62
C GLU A 413 5.51 -14.25 1.57
N PHE A 414 6.53 -14.32 2.44
CA PHE A 414 7.67 -13.40 2.40
C PHE A 414 8.48 -13.61 1.11
N GLN A 415 8.80 -12.52 0.41
CA GLN A 415 9.40 -12.53 -0.94
C GLN A 415 10.87 -12.13 -0.93
N CYS A 416 11.62 -12.49 0.11
CA CYS A 416 12.99 -12.02 0.34
C CYS A 416 14.09 -13.06 0.07
N TYR A 417 13.80 -14.14 -0.64
CA TYR A 417 14.70 -15.30 -0.74
C TYR A 417 15.67 -15.24 -1.93
N ASP A 418 15.68 -14.16 -2.69
CA ASP A 418 16.71 -13.93 -3.70
C ASP A 418 18.07 -13.70 -3.03
N LYS A 419 19.14 -14.03 -3.76
CA LYS A 419 20.51 -13.92 -3.28
C LYS A 419 20.85 -12.53 -2.72
N TYR A 420 20.33 -11.45 -3.30
CA TYR A 420 20.71 -10.09 -2.91
C TYR A 420 20.01 -9.65 -1.62
N LEU A 421 18.71 -9.90 -1.49
CA LEU A 421 17.97 -9.65 -0.25
C LEU A 421 18.47 -10.56 0.88
N GLN A 422 18.82 -11.82 0.60
CA GLN A 422 19.44 -12.69 1.60
C GLN A 422 20.81 -12.16 2.08
N GLN A 423 21.63 -11.62 1.17
CA GLN A 423 22.88 -10.95 1.56
C GLN A 423 22.63 -9.67 2.37
N HIS A 424 21.59 -8.91 2.05
CA HIS A 424 21.18 -7.74 2.83
C HIS A 424 20.76 -8.16 4.25
N LEU A 425 19.89 -9.16 4.38
CA LEU A 425 19.47 -9.72 5.66
C LEU A 425 20.67 -10.23 6.48
N GLN A 426 21.61 -10.92 5.84
CA GLN A 426 22.81 -11.42 6.51
C GLN A 426 23.68 -10.28 7.06
N ARG A 427 23.84 -9.18 6.31
CA ARG A 427 24.53 -7.98 6.78
C ARG A 427 23.81 -7.34 7.96
N ALA A 428 22.49 -7.17 7.89
CA ALA A 428 21.68 -6.61 8.98
C ALA A 428 21.78 -7.45 10.27
N ALA A 429 21.73 -8.77 10.15
CA ALA A 429 21.85 -9.70 11.28
C ALA A 429 23.25 -9.66 11.91
N LYS A 430 24.31 -9.60 11.09
CA LYS A 430 25.70 -9.44 11.56
C LYS A 430 25.90 -8.13 12.33
N LEU A 431 25.35 -7.01 11.83
CA LEU A 431 25.46 -5.71 12.50
C LEU A 431 24.80 -5.68 13.89
N ARG A 432 23.72 -6.44 14.08
CA ARG A 432 23.07 -6.59 15.40
C ARG A 432 23.73 -7.64 16.30
N GLY A 433 24.83 -8.29 15.87
CA GLY A 433 25.50 -9.33 16.64
C GLY A 433 24.75 -10.67 16.70
N HIS A 434 23.75 -10.87 15.83
CA HIS A 434 22.88 -12.04 15.82
C HIS A 434 22.93 -12.74 14.47
N SER A 435 24.11 -13.22 14.03
CA SER A 435 24.27 -13.83 12.70
C SER A 435 23.36 -15.04 12.43
N PHE A 436 22.89 -15.73 13.47
CA PHE A 436 21.93 -16.84 13.31
C PHE A 436 20.51 -16.37 12.93
N TRP A 437 20.20 -15.08 13.02
CA TRP A 437 18.95 -14.46 12.53
C TRP A 437 18.99 -14.13 11.03
N ALA A 438 20.09 -14.42 10.33
CA ALA A 438 20.27 -14.14 8.90
C ALA A 438 19.46 -15.08 7.98
N ARG A 439 18.15 -15.24 8.22
CA ARG A 439 17.26 -16.09 7.44
C ARG A 439 15.81 -15.62 7.55
N GLY A 440 14.97 -16.02 6.59
CA GLY A 440 13.51 -15.88 6.71
C GLY A 440 12.91 -16.87 7.72
N PRO A 441 11.70 -16.60 8.24
CA PRO A 441 11.02 -17.48 9.20
C PRO A 441 10.66 -18.84 8.60
N ASP A 442 10.94 -19.91 9.34
CA ASP A 442 10.76 -21.30 8.91
C ASP A 442 9.37 -21.86 9.22
N ASN A 443 8.58 -21.16 10.03
CA ASN A 443 7.25 -21.54 10.49
C ASN A 443 6.15 -20.55 10.05
N ALA A 444 6.39 -19.79 8.98
CA ALA A 444 5.46 -18.81 8.43
C ALA A 444 4.31 -19.41 7.59
N GLY A 445 4.29 -20.73 7.36
CA GLY A 445 3.29 -21.36 6.49
C GLY A 445 3.60 -21.14 5.00
N HIS A 446 2.55 -21.14 4.18
CA HIS A 446 2.57 -20.96 2.73
C HIS A 446 1.46 -19.97 2.30
N TYR A 447 1.40 -19.60 1.02
CA TYR A 447 0.51 -18.54 0.48
C TYR A 447 -0.93 -18.58 1.00
N ASN A 448 -1.52 -19.78 1.09
CA ASN A 448 -2.92 -20.00 1.44
C ASN A 448 -3.15 -20.47 2.89
N SER A 449 -2.12 -20.49 3.73
CA SER A 449 -2.30 -20.79 5.16
C SER A 449 -3.15 -19.72 5.84
N ARG A 450 -3.76 -20.06 6.97
CA ARG A 450 -4.41 -19.10 7.88
C ARG A 450 -3.48 -18.73 9.02
N PRO A 451 -3.57 -17.52 9.63
CA PRO A 451 -2.62 -17.09 10.66
C PRO A 451 -2.49 -18.08 11.83
N HIS A 452 -3.62 -18.62 12.30
CA HIS A 452 -3.70 -19.56 13.42
C HIS A 452 -3.13 -20.95 13.12
N GLU A 453 -2.88 -21.29 11.86
CA GLU A 453 -2.27 -22.57 11.44
C GLU A 453 -0.73 -22.51 11.43
N THR A 454 -0.17 -21.31 11.57
CA THR A 454 1.28 -21.08 11.46
C THR A 454 1.92 -20.83 12.82
N GLY A 455 3.15 -21.30 13.01
CA GLY A 455 3.92 -20.98 14.22
C GLY A 455 4.32 -19.50 14.29
N PHE A 456 4.51 -18.87 13.13
CA PHE A 456 4.93 -17.48 13.06
C PHE A 456 3.80 -16.49 13.35
N PHE A 457 2.63 -16.64 12.71
CA PHE A 457 1.55 -15.64 12.74
C PHE A 457 0.41 -15.94 13.73
N CYS A 458 0.40 -17.09 14.38
CA CYS A 458 -0.63 -17.41 15.37
C CYS A 458 -0.59 -16.45 16.57
N GLU A 459 -1.63 -16.49 17.41
CA GLU A 459 -1.67 -15.67 18.62
C GLU A 459 -0.47 -15.99 19.54
N ARG A 460 0.34 -14.97 19.87
CA ARG A 460 1.63 -15.11 20.58
C ARG A 460 2.67 -15.95 19.81
N GLY A 461 2.56 -16.01 18.49
CA GLY A 461 3.54 -16.63 17.60
C GLY A 461 4.85 -15.85 17.49
N ASP A 462 5.76 -16.38 16.67
CA ASP A 462 7.13 -15.86 16.57
C ASP A 462 7.24 -14.47 15.97
N TYR A 463 6.20 -13.94 15.31
CA TYR A 463 6.15 -12.56 14.81
C TYR A 463 6.46 -11.53 15.91
N ASP A 464 6.06 -11.80 17.16
CA ASP A 464 6.31 -10.92 18.31
C ASP A 464 7.56 -11.29 19.13
N SER A 465 8.31 -12.32 18.70
CA SER A 465 9.59 -12.70 19.31
C SER A 465 10.70 -11.70 18.97
N TYR A 466 11.85 -11.76 19.67
CA TYR A 466 13.00 -10.93 19.33
C TYR A 466 13.48 -11.11 17.88
N TYR A 467 13.43 -12.35 17.39
CA TYR A 467 13.75 -12.67 16.00
C TYR A 467 12.69 -12.14 15.03
N GLY A 468 11.41 -12.37 15.30
CA GLY A 468 10.31 -11.91 14.44
C GLY A 468 10.29 -10.39 14.30
N ARG A 469 10.42 -9.65 15.41
CA ARG A 469 10.53 -8.19 15.39
C ARG A 469 11.76 -7.69 14.63
N PHE A 470 12.89 -8.39 14.74
CA PHE A 470 14.08 -8.08 13.93
C PHE A 470 13.82 -8.27 12.44
N PHE A 471 13.29 -9.44 12.06
CA PHE A 471 13.05 -9.80 10.67
C PHE A 471 12.00 -8.88 10.01
N LEU A 472 10.86 -8.66 10.67
CA LEU A 472 9.78 -7.81 10.16
C LEU A 472 10.21 -6.35 10.04
N HIS A 473 10.99 -5.84 11.00
CA HIS A 473 11.57 -4.50 10.89
C HIS A 473 12.54 -4.40 9.71
N TRP A 474 13.42 -5.38 9.50
CA TRP A 474 14.31 -5.40 8.33
C TRP A 474 13.54 -5.45 7.02
N TYR A 475 12.51 -6.30 6.94
CA TYR A 475 11.70 -6.49 5.74
C TYR A 475 10.91 -5.22 5.39
N ALA A 476 10.28 -4.58 6.36
CA ALA A 476 9.63 -3.27 6.17
C ALA A 476 10.64 -2.15 5.85
N GLN A 477 11.84 -2.17 6.46
CA GLN A 477 12.87 -1.19 6.16
C GLN A 477 13.35 -1.30 4.71
N ALA A 478 13.49 -2.51 4.16
CA ALA A 478 13.87 -2.69 2.76
C ALA A 478 12.83 -2.09 1.79
N LEU A 479 11.53 -2.20 2.11
CA LEU A 479 10.45 -1.53 1.38
C LEU A 479 10.58 0.00 1.43
N MET A 480 10.79 0.55 2.63
CA MET A 480 10.95 1.99 2.83
C MET A 480 12.21 2.55 2.15
N ASP A 481 13.33 1.82 2.24
CA ASP A 481 14.59 2.20 1.59
C ASP A 481 14.43 2.22 0.06
N HIS A 482 13.71 1.26 -0.51
CA HIS A 482 13.40 1.24 -1.94
C HIS A 482 12.62 2.49 -2.35
N ALA A 483 11.52 2.78 -1.64
CA ALA A 483 10.71 3.97 -1.90
C ALA A 483 11.54 5.26 -1.80
N ASP A 484 12.34 5.42 -0.75
CA ASP A 484 13.19 6.61 -0.55
C ASP A 484 14.19 6.81 -1.69
N ASN A 485 14.85 5.73 -2.15
CA ASN A 485 15.83 5.80 -3.23
C ASN A 485 15.17 6.16 -4.57
N VAL A 486 14.07 5.51 -4.93
CA VAL A 486 13.38 5.74 -6.21
C VAL A 486 12.73 7.12 -6.24
N LEU A 487 12.08 7.54 -5.15
CA LEU A 487 11.42 8.85 -5.06
C LEU A 487 12.43 10.01 -5.01
N SER A 488 13.62 9.80 -4.44
CA SER A 488 14.71 10.79 -4.53
C SER A 488 15.10 11.05 -6.00
N LEU A 489 15.19 9.99 -6.81
CA LEU A 489 15.51 10.08 -8.23
C LEU A 489 14.34 10.63 -9.06
N ALA A 490 13.10 10.28 -8.69
CA ALA A 490 11.90 10.82 -9.34
C ALA A 490 11.78 12.33 -9.11
N ASN A 491 12.04 12.82 -7.89
CA ASN A 491 12.08 14.26 -7.60
C ASN A 491 13.15 14.99 -8.43
N LEU A 492 14.30 14.35 -8.64
CA LEU A 492 15.35 14.91 -9.51
C LEU A 492 14.92 14.95 -11.00
N ALA A 493 14.14 13.95 -11.46
CA ALA A 493 13.69 13.87 -12.83
C ALA A 493 12.49 14.78 -13.15
N PHE A 494 11.61 15.02 -12.18
CA PHE A 494 10.33 15.71 -12.42
C PHE A 494 10.18 17.04 -11.68
N GLU A 495 11.18 17.44 -10.88
CA GLU A 495 11.28 18.73 -10.20
C GLU A 495 9.99 19.07 -9.42
N GLU A 496 9.28 20.12 -9.84
CA GLU A 496 8.07 20.62 -9.16
C GLU A 496 6.79 19.83 -9.50
N THR A 497 6.88 18.80 -10.36
CA THR A 497 5.71 18.01 -10.73
C THR A 497 5.25 17.15 -9.55
N LYS A 498 3.94 17.15 -9.30
CA LYS A 498 3.32 16.32 -8.27
C LYS A 498 3.60 14.83 -8.51
N ILE A 499 4.21 14.18 -7.52
CA ILE A 499 4.46 12.74 -7.54
C ILE A 499 3.33 12.00 -6.83
N ILE A 500 2.86 10.90 -7.41
CA ILE A 500 1.84 10.02 -6.85
C ILE A 500 2.46 8.64 -6.54
N VAL A 501 2.12 8.07 -5.38
CA VAL A 501 2.50 6.71 -5.01
C VAL A 501 1.27 5.89 -4.67
N LYS A 502 1.22 4.66 -5.18
CA LYS A 502 0.10 3.74 -4.99
C LYS A 502 0.32 2.84 -3.77
N ILE A 503 -0.61 2.88 -2.82
CA ILE A 503 -0.60 2.06 -1.60
C ILE A 503 -1.80 1.08 -1.63
N PRO A 504 -1.58 -0.24 -1.53
CA PRO A 504 -2.65 -1.23 -1.55
C PRO A 504 -3.38 -1.34 -0.22
N ALA A 505 -4.70 -1.58 -0.28
CA ALA A 505 -5.50 -1.95 0.87
C ALA A 505 -5.39 -3.47 1.13
N VAL A 506 -4.51 -3.87 2.04
CA VAL A 506 -4.38 -5.27 2.49
C VAL A 506 -5.23 -5.48 3.75
N TYR A 507 -6.54 -5.63 3.55
CA TYR A 507 -7.53 -5.58 4.64
C TYR A 507 -7.87 -6.95 5.26
N TRP A 508 -7.48 -8.06 4.65
CA TRP A 508 -7.76 -9.40 5.19
C TRP A 508 -6.74 -9.76 6.28
N TRP A 509 -7.19 -10.55 7.26
CA TRP A 509 -6.51 -10.81 8.53
C TRP A 509 -6.23 -9.59 9.41
N TYR A 510 -6.74 -8.40 9.06
CA TYR A 510 -6.55 -7.17 9.83
C TYR A 510 -7.10 -7.28 11.26
N LYS A 511 -8.15 -8.09 11.49
CA LYS A 511 -8.68 -8.33 12.86
C LYS A 511 -7.88 -9.35 13.69
N THR A 512 -6.82 -9.93 13.14
CA THR A 512 -5.94 -10.85 13.87
C THR A 512 -4.80 -10.09 14.53
N SER A 513 -4.23 -10.59 15.63
CA SER A 513 -3.15 -9.85 16.33
C SER A 513 -1.89 -9.61 15.48
N SER A 514 -1.62 -10.52 14.54
CA SER A 514 -0.43 -10.49 13.70
C SER A 514 -0.58 -9.70 12.41
N HIS A 515 -1.81 -9.45 11.91
CA HIS A 515 -2.03 -8.77 10.63
C HIS A 515 -1.24 -9.44 9.49
N ALA A 516 -1.31 -10.78 9.41
CA ALA A 516 -0.35 -11.59 8.66
C ALA A 516 -0.16 -11.18 7.19
N ALA A 517 -1.23 -10.80 6.48
CA ALA A 517 -1.14 -10.36 5.09
C ALA A 517 -0.43 -9.02 4.92
N GLU A 518 -0.63 -8.08 5.84
CA GLU A 518 0.12 -6.82 5.86
C GLU A 518 1.60 -7.08 6.09
N LEU A 519 1.94 -7.97 7.04
CA LEU A 519 3.32 -8.34 7.33
C LEU A 519 4.03 -8.96 6.12
N THR A 520 3.40 -9.89 5.40
CA THR A 520 4.01 -10.51 4.21
C THR A 520 4.11 -9.51 3.04
N ALA A 521 3.18 -8.56 2.94
CA ALA A 521 3.21 -7.46 1.95
C ALA A 521 4.28 -6.40 2.23
N GLY A 522 4.85 -6.37 3.45
CA GLY A 522 5.93 -5.46 3.85
C GLY A 522 5.51 -4.38 4.86
N TYR A 523 4.23 -4.32 5.23
CA TYR A 523 3.72 -3.38 6.22
C TYR A 523 3.83 -3.99 7.61
N TYR A 524 4.78 -3.53 8.42
CA TYR A 524 4.99 -4.06 9.77
C TYR A 524 3.93 -3.49 10.75
N ASN A 525 2.67 -3.91 10.59
CA ASN A 525 1.49 -3.35 11.26
C ASN A 525 0.76 -4.32 12.23
N PRO A 526 1.42 -5.02 13.16
CA PRO A 526 0.69 -5.82 14.15
C PRO A 526 -0.05 -4.91 15.14
N THR A 527 -1.07 -5.43 15.82
CA THR A 527 -1.94 -4.69 16.76
C THR A 527 -1.25 -3.83 17.85
N ASN A 528 0.04 -4.03 18.12
CA ASN A 528 0.80 -3.31 19.13
C ASN A 528 1.63 -2.12 18.60
N GLN A 529 1.60 -1.84 17.30
CA GLN A 529 2.28 -0.69 16.69
C GLN A 529 1.61 -0.26 15.38
N ASP A 530 1.91 0.95 14.92
CA ASP A 530 1.46 1.43 13.61
C ASP A 530 2.54 1.20 12.56
N GLY A 531 2.24 0.34 11.58
CA GLY A 531 3.14 0.01 10.48
C GLY A 531 3.06 0.97 9.29
N TYR A 532 2.03 1.82 9.21
CA TYR A 532 1.87 2.77 8.12
C TYR A 532 2.59 4.08 8.41
N SER A 533 2.54 4.59 9.64
CA SER A 533 3.22 5.85 10.02
C SER A 533 4.66 5.98 9.49
N PRO A 534 5.58 5.00 9.68
CA PRO A 534 6.95 5.10 9.16
C PRO A 534 7.03 5.15 7.63
N VAL A 535 6.14 4.43 6.94
CA VAL A 535 6.05 4.49 5.47
C VAL A 535 5.64 5.90 5.05
N PHE A 536 4.61 6.46 5.69
CA PHE A 536 4.13 7.81 5.40
C PHE A 536 5.16 8.90 5.74
N GLU A 537 6.02 8.71 6.75
CA GLU A 537 7.14 9.62 7.02
C GLU A 537 8.12 9.70 5.83
N VAL A 538 8.46 8.55 5.22
CA VAL A 538 9.30 8.50 4.01
C VAL A 538 8.59 9.13 2.82
N LEU A 539 7.31 8.84 2.62
CA LEU A 539 6.52 9.42 1.53
C LEU A 539 6.38 10.95 1.68
N LYS A 540 6.16 11.43 2.91
CA LYS A 540 6.06 12.86 3.25
C LYS A 540 7.36 13.61 3.01
N LYS A 541 8.52 12.99 3.29
CA LYS A 541 9.85 13.56 2.94
C LYS A 541 9.93 13.94 1.46
N HIS A 542 9.23 13.22 0.59
CA HIS A 542 9.19 13.44 -0.85
C HIS A 542 7.96 14.21 -1.35
N SER A 543 7.15 14.77 -0.45
CA SER A 543 5.92 15.53 -0.77
C SER A 543 4.96 14.78 -1.72
N VAL A 544 4.91 13.45 -1.63
CA VAL A 544 4.10 12.64 -2.53
C VAL A 544 2.63 12.69 -2.15
N THR A 545 1.77 12.53 -3.16
CA THR A 545 0.35 12.24 -2.98
C THR A 545 0.13 10.74 -2.95
N VAL A 546 -0.54 10.26 -1.90
CA VAL A 546 -0.86 8.84 -1.78
C VAL A 546 -2.17 8.53 -2.50
N LYS A 547 -2.10 7.59 -3.42
CA LYS A 547 -3.25 6.95 -4.06
C LYS A 547 -3.53 5.64 -3.34
N PHE A 548 -4.49 5.66 -2.42
CA PHE A 548 -4.90 4.47 -1.68
C PHE A 548 -5.85 3.61 -2.52
N VAL A 549 -5.53 2.33 -2.69
CA VAL A 549 -6.22 1.44 -3.61
C VAL A 549 -7.01 0.39 -2.87
N CYS A 550 -8.33 0.61 -2.84
CA CYS A 550 -9.30 -0.32 -2.32
C CYS A 550 -9.79 -1.22 -3.46
N TYR A 551 -9.39 -2.49 -3.43
CA TYR A 551 -10.02 -3.51 -4.26
C TYR A 551 -11.47 -3.66 -3.79
N GLY A 552 -12.42 -3.47 -4.72
CA GLY A 552 -13.81 -3.17 -4.41
C GLY A 552 -14.48 -4.09 -3.37
N LEU A 553 -15.34 -3.48 -2.55
CA LEU A 553 -16.27 -4.05 -1.57
C LEU A 553 -17.33 -5.00 -2.17
N GLN A 554 -16.96 -5.88 -3.11
CA GLN A 554 -17.82 -6.98 -3.57
C GLN A 554 -17.77 -8.19 -2.63
N ILE A 555 -17.48 -7.98 -1.34
CA ILE A 555 -17.50 -9.03 -0.35
C ILE A 555 -18.93 -9.12 0.18
N CYS A 556 -19.67 -10.13 -0.29
CA CYS A 556 -20.91 -10.55 0.35
C CYS A 556 -20.66 -10.72 1.86
N SER A 557 -21.55 -10.19 2.69
CA SER A 557 -21.44 -10.18 4.16
C SER A 557 -21.20 -11.54 4.84
N TYR A 558 -21.30 -12.65 4.10
CA TYR A 558 -21.08 -14.01 4.56
C TYR A 558 -19.61 -14.49 4.49
N GLU A 559 -18.76 -13.90 3.63
CA GLU A 559 -17.32 -14.29 3.53
C GLU A 559 -16.41 -13.51 4.49
N ASN A 560 -16.94 -12.48 5.14
CA ASN A 560 -16.18 -11.57 6.00
C ASN A 560 -15.67 -12.24 7.29
N ASP A 561 -16.39 -13.23 7.82
CA ASP A 561 -16.03 -13.91 9.07
C ASP A 561 -14.80 -14.81 8.92
N GLU A 562 -14.61 -15.47 7.77
CA GLU A 562 -13.46 -16.36 7.57
C GLU A 562 -12.16 -15.61 7.26
N ALA A 563 -12.26 -14.43 6.65
CA ALA A 563 -11.11 -13.61 6.27
C ALA A 563 -10.63 -12.67 7.39
N PHE A 564 -11.39 -12.52 8.48
CA PHE A 564 -11.09 -11.55 9.55
C PHE A 564 -10.76 -10.16 9.00
N ALA A 565 -11.50 -9.74 7.97
CA ALA A 565 -11.24 -8.53 7.22
C ALA A 565 -11.81 -7.28 7.90
N ASP A 566 -11.17 -6.14 7.69
CA ASP A 566 -11.63 -4.83 8.16
C ASP A 566 -11.20 -3.69 7.21
N PRO A 567 -11.81 -3.60 6.02
CA PRO A 567 -11.46 -2.58 5.03
C PRO A 567 -11.74 -1.16 5.54
N GLU A 568 -12.79 -0.94 6.34
CA GLU A 568 -13.05 0.37 6.93
C GLU A 568 -11.99 0.73 7.98
N GLY A 569 -11.67 -0.18 8.89
CA GLY A 569 -10.64 0.02 9.91
C GLY A 569 -9.28 0.36 9.31
N LEU A 570 -8.88 -0.37 8.26
CA LEU A 570 -7.66 -0.08 7.52
C LEU A 570 -7.71 1.29 6.84
N SER A 571 -8.81 1.62 6.16
CA SER A 571 -8.97 2.92 5.50
C SER A 571 -8.85 4.08 6.47
N TRP A 572 -9.41 3.95 7.68
CA TRP A 572 -9.26 4.92 8.75
C TRP A 572 -7.82 5.04 9.24
N GLN A 573 -7.12 3.92 9.48
CA GLN A 573 -5.71 3.94 9.91
C GLN A 573 -4.82 4.64 8.88
N VAL A 574 -4.95 4.26 7.60
CA VAL A 574 -4.15 4.83 6.51
C VAL A 574 -4.44 6.31 6.33
N SER A 575 -5.72 6.72 6.39
CA SER A 575 -6.11 8.13 6.29
C SER A 575 -5.54 8.97 7.44
N LEU A 576 -5.60 8.47 8.68
CA LEU A 576 -5.04 9.16 9.84
C LEU A 576 -3.51 9.26 9.78
N SER A 577 -2.85 8.20 9.30
CA SER A 577 -1.39 8.18 9.12
C SER A 577 -0.92 9.17 8.05
N GLY A 578 -1.72 9.38 6.99
CA GLY A 578 -1.39 10.31 5.91
C GLY A 578 -1.69 11.78 6.19
N VAL A 579 -2.51 12.08 7.20
CA VAL A 579 -2.79 13.46 7.63
C VAL A 579 -1.73 13.97 8.63
N LEU A 580 -1.01 13.07 9.30
CA LEU A 580 0.03 13.38 10.28
C LEU A 580 1.40 13.65 9.63
#